data_AF-A0A7W1N3G0-F1
#
_entry.id   AF-A0A7W1N3G0-F1
#
_cell.length_a   1.000
_cell.length_b   1.000
_cell.length_c   1.000
_cell.angle_alpha   90.00
_cell.angle_beta   90.00
_cell.angle_gamma   90.00
#
_symmetry.space_group_name_H-M   'P 1'
#
loop_
_entity.id
_entity.type
_entity.pdbx_description
1 polymer ?
#
loop_
_entity_poly.entity_id
_entity_poly.type
_entity_poly.pdbx_seq_one_letter_code
_entity_poly.pdbx_strand_id
1 'polypeptide(L)'
;MLQLPLDGDVILHPDLYAAADAAFELGERAVFENMDVAKRFGKSVEDLALVLDHFPAAGFCLDVAHVWTNDPSLDLGHALIDAFAPRLRQLHVSGIEPDGTHRVTTQNDLSLYAPLLERCSRVPHVFETVRR
;
A
#
# COMPACT_ATOMS: atom_id res chain seq x y z
N MET A 1 0.16 -17.17 18.32
CA MET A 1 0.41 -17.33 16.87
C MET A 1 -0.91 -17.52 16.17
N LEU A 2 -1.47 -16.42 15.68
CA LEU A 2 -2.68 -16.38 14.87
C LEU A 2 -2.51 -17.31 13.66
N GLN A 3 -3.18 -18.46 13.65
CA GLN A 3 -3.16 -19.39 12.51
C GLN A 3 -4.17 -18.93 11.47
N LEU A 4 -3.74 -18.06 10.57
CA LEU A 4 -4.47 -17.78 9.34
C LEU A 4 -4.40 -19.01 8.40
N PRO A 5 -5.47 -19.30 7.63
CA PRO A 5 -5.57 -20.50 6.82
C PRO A 5 -4.66 -20.54 5.58
N LEU A 6 -3.79 -19.54 5.39
CA LEU A 6 -2.85 -19.44 4.28
C LEU A 6 -1.49 -18.96 4.77
N ASP A 7 -0.43 -19.46 4.15
CA ASP A 7 0.95 -19.00 4.33
C ASP A 7 1.28 -17.98 3.24
N GLY A 8 1.13 -16.70 3.58
CA GLY A 8 1.28 -15.60 2.64
C GLY A 8 1.18 -14.25 3.33
N ASP A 9 1.42 -13.21 2.55
CA ASP A 9 1.31 -11.82 2.97
C ASP A 9 -0.12 -11.52 3.47
N VAL A 10 -0.20 -10.73 4.54
CA VAL A 10 -1.41 -10.23 5.16
C VAL A 10 -1.35 -8.71 5.06
N ILE A 11 -2.21 -8.15 4.23
CA ILE A 11 -2.28 -6.69 4.04
C ILE A 11 -2.99 -6.06 5.23
N LEU A 12 -2.36 -5.06 5.83
CA LEU A 12 -2.84 -4.35 7.00
C LEU A 12 -2.86 -2.85 6.71
N HIS A 13 -3.93 -2.18 7.12
CA HIS A 13 -3.93 -0.72 7.15
C HIS A 13 -3.18 -0.22 8.40
N PRO A 14 -2.20 0.69 8.24
CA PRO A 14 -1.43 1.25 9.34
C PRO A 14 -2.28 2.03 10.36
N ASP A 15 -3.40 2.64 9.93
CA ASP A 15 -4.30 3.40 10.81
C ASP A 15 -5.05 2.51 11.83
N LEU A 16 -5.15 1.21 11.57
CA LEU A 16 -5.85 0.25 12.43
C LEU A 16 -4.92 -0.62 13.29
N TYR A 17 -3.70 -0.87 12.84
CA TYR A 17 -2.84 -1.91 13.42
C TYR A 17 -1.59 -1.43 14.14
N ALA A 18 -1.22 -0.16 14.04
CA ALA A 18 0.05 0.33 14.62
C ALA A 18 0.22 0.11 16.13
N ALA A 19 -0.86 -0.20 16.88
CA ALA A 19 -0.84 -0.41 18.33
C ALA A 19 -1.28 -1.82 18.78
N ALA A 20 -1.46 -2.77 17.86
CA ALA A 20 -2.05 -4.07 18.17
C ALA A 20 -1.00 -5.19 18.24
N ASP A 21 -0.90 -5.86 19.39
CA ASP A 21 0.00 -7.01 19.62
C ASP A 21 -0.21 -8.15 18.59
N ALA A 22 -1.43 -8.29 18.05
CA ALA A 22 -1.75 -9.31 17.07
C ALA A 22 -1.01 -9.16 15.74
N ALA A 23 -0.65 -7.93 15.33
CA ALA A 23 0.12 -7.72 14.11
C ALA A 23 1.58 -8.19 14.25
N PHE A 24 2.16 -8.10 15.46
CA PHE A 24 3.50 -8.64 15.71
C PHE A 24 3.58 -10.15 15.53
N GLU A 25 2.50 -10.88 15.80
CA GLU A 25 2.46 -12.34 15.61
C GLU A 25 2.56 -12.76 14.14
N LEU A 26 2.30 -11.85 13.20
CA LEU A 26 2.40 -12.13 11.76
C LEU A 26 3.85 -12.05 11.24
N GLY A 27 4.75 -11.34 11.94
CA GLY A 27 6.15 -11.21 11.55
C GLY A 27 6.32 -10.74 10.10
N GLU A 28 7.11 -11.47 9.30
CA GLU A 28 7.37 -11.17 7.88
C GLU A 28 6.14 -11.23 6.98
N ARG A 29 5.04 -11.80 7.48
CA ARG A 29 3.77 -11.86 6.76
C ARG A 29 2.96 -10.59 6.92
N ALA A 30 3.23 -9.75 7.91
CA ALA A 30 2.58 -8.43 8.00
C ALA A 30 3.08 -7.54 6.87
N VAL A 31 2.17 -7.00 6.07
CA VAL A 31 2.49 -6.06 5.00
C VAL A 31 1.60 -4.84 5.15
N PHE A 32 2.19 -3.66 5.38
CA PHE A 32 1.42 -2.44 5.59
C PHE A 32 1.22 -1.67 4.28
N GLU A 33 -0.01 -1.23 4.03
CA GLU A 33 -0.39 -0.49 2.84
C GLU A 33 -0.41 1.03 3.09
N ASN A 34 -0.01 1.86 2.12
CA ASN A 34 -0.25 3.30 2.21
C ASN A 34 -1.73 3.64 2.02
N MET A 35 -2.24 4.60 2.79
CA MET A 35 -3.65 4.94 2.87
C MET A 35 -4.05 6.08 1.94
N ASP A 36 -5.32 6.13 1.57
CA ASP A 36 -5.94 7.20 0.80
C ASP A 36 -6.06 8.55 1.56
N VAL A 37 -6.55 9.56 0.84
CA VAL A 37 -6.80 10.91 1.35
C VAL A 37 -7.82 10.99 2.49
N ALA A 38 -8.74 10.04 2.60
CA ALA A 38 -9.78 10.03 3.64
C ALA A 38 -9.21 9.63 5.01
N LYS A 39 -8.03 9.00 5.04
CA LYS A 39 -7.35 8.65 6.29
C LYS A 39 -6.53 9.81 6.84
N ARG A 40 -6.28 9.77 8.16
CA ARG A 40 -5.45 10.78 8.86
C ARG A 40 -3.98 10.38 8.98
N PHE A 41 -3.68 9.10 8.89
CA PHE A 41 -2.37 8.50 9.10
C PHE A 41 -2.14 7.42 8.05
N GLY A 42 -0.88 7.05 7.85
CA GLY A 42 -0.49 5.99 6.94
C GLY A 42 -0.30 6.45 5.50
N LYS A 43 -0.14 7.76 5.28
CA LYS A 43 -0.17 8.34 3.93
C LYS A 43 1.22 8.75 3.45
N SER A 44 2.01 9.33 4.34
CA SER A 44 3.33 9.87 4.02
C SER A 44 4.45 8.86 4.29
N VAL A 45 5.65 9.19 3.83
CA VAL A 45 6.87 8.44 4.14
C VAL A 45 7.10 8.41 5.66
N GLU A 46 6.88 9.53 6.35
CA GLU A 46 7.06 9.63 7.79
C GLU A 46 6.08 8.75 8.56
N ASP A 47 4.80 8.74 8.16
CA ASP A 47 3.79 7.86 8.77
C ASP A 47 4.19 6.38 8.64
N LEU A 48 4.59 5.97 7.43
CA LEU A 48 4.94 4.57 7.17
C LEU A 48 6.28 4.18 7.80
N ALA A 49 7.23 5.10 7.90
CA ALA A 49 8.48 4.86 8.63
C ALA A 49 8.19 4.53 10.09
N LEU A 50 7.32 5.27 10.77
CA LEU A 50 6.93 4.99 12.16
C LEU A 50 6.35 3.57 12.31
N VAL A 51 5.54 3.13 11.35
CA VAL A 51 4.95 1.78 11.36
C VAL A 51 6.02 0.72 11.11
N LEU A 52 6.84 0.89 10.08
CA LEU A 52 7.85 -0.10 9.69
C LEU A 52 9.03 -0.17 10.67
N ASP A 53 9.28 0.89 11.43
CA ASP A 53 10.22 0.88 12.57
C ASP A 53 9.62 0.14 13.76
N HIS A 54 8.31 0.26 13.99
CA HIS A 54 7.61 -0.48 15.03
C HIS A 54 7.51 -1.98 14.70
N PHE A 55 7.30 -2.33 13.43
CA PHE A 55 7.25 -3.70 12.91
C PHE A 55 8.44 -3.99 11.99
N PRO A 56 9.64 -4.25 12.53
CA PRO A 56 10.87 -4.34 11.73
C PRO A 56 10.90 -5.50 10.74
N ALA A 57 10.12 -6.55 10.98
CA ALA A 57 9.97 -7.69 10.07
C ALA A 57 8.92 -7.46 8.96
N ALA A 58 8.05 -6.46 9.11
CA ALA A 58 6.94 -6.26 8.18
C ALA A 58 7.39 -5.73 6.83
N GLY A 59 6.63 -6.10 5.79
CA GLY A 59 6.73 -5.56 4.45
C GLY A 59 5.88 -4.33 4.22
N PHE A 60 5.97 -3.80 3.01
CA PHE A 60 5.24 -2.65 2.50
C PHE A 60 4.44 -3.03 1.24
N CYS A 61 3.19 -2.58 1.17
CA CYS A 61 2.34 -2.62 -0.02
C CYS A 61 2.15 -1.18 -0.51
N LEU A 62 2.44 -0.93 -1.78
CA LEU A 62 2.16 0.36 -2.38
C LEU A 62 0.83 0.29 -3.13
N ASP A 63 -0.17 1.05 -2.70
CA ASP A 63 -1.36 1.33 -3.50
C ASP A 63 -1.17 2.64 -4.28
N VAL A 64 -1.15 2.54 -5.60
CA VAL A 64 -0.88 3.68 -6.50
C VAL A 64 -2.07 4.64 -6.63
N ALA A 65 -3.29 4.15 -6.39
CA ALA A 65 -4.48 4.98 -6.43
C ALA A 65 -4.57 5.86 -5.17
N HIS A 66 -4.23 5.30 -4.01
CA HIS A 66 -4.07 6.04 -2.76
C HIS A 66 -2.99 7.11 -2.87
N VAL A 67 -1.85 6.82 -3.51
CA VAL A 67 -0.83 7.83 -3.82
C VAL A 67 -1.47 8.99 -4.58
N TRP A 68 -2.19 8.73 -5.67
CA TRP A 68 -2.76 9.78 -6.50
C TRP A 68 -3.77 10.66 -5.74
N THR A 69 -4.60 10.07 -4.87
CA THR A 69 -5.55 10.87 -4.07
C THR A 69 -4.86 11.81 -3.08
N ASN A 70 -3.66 11.47 -2.61
CA ASN A 70 -2.87 12.30 -1.69
C ASN A 70 -1.95 13.27 -2.44
N ASP A 71 -1.44 12.87 -3.61
CA ASP A 71 -0.53 13.62 -4.45
C ASP A 71 -0.72 13.24 -5.93
N PRO A 72 -1.49 14.05 -6.70
CA PRO A 72 -1.74 13.79 -8.10
C PRO A 72 -0.50 13.85 -9.01
N SER A 73 0.63 14.39 -8.53
CA SER A 73 1.90 14.39 -9.27
C SER A 73 2.60 13.03 -9.26
N LEU A 74 2.21 12.14 -8.33
CA LEU A 74 2.83 10.85 -8.03
C LEU A 74 4.22 10.93 -7.39
N ASP A 75 4.73 12.12 -7.05
CA ASP A 75 6.02 12.30 -6.37
C ASP A 75 6.06 11.55 -5.03
N LEU A 76 4.95 11.55 -4.28
CA LEU A 76 4.79 10.74 -3.07
C LEU A 76 5.03 9.24 -3.33
N GLY A 77 4.53 8.71 -4.44
CA GLY A 77 4.74 7.31 -4.82
C GLY A 77 6.21 7.01 -5.10
N HIS A 78 6.90 7.93 -5.79
CA HIS A 78 8.34 7.80 -6.00
C HIS A 78 9.12 7.82 -4.69
N ALA A 79 8.78 8.72 -3.77
CA ALA A 79 9.40 8.83 -2.46
C ALA A 79 9.17 7.59 -1.58
N LEU A 80 7.95 7.02 -1.58
CA LEU A 80 7.63 5.78 -0.87
C LEU A 80 8.45 4.60 -1.41
N ILE A 81 8.59 4.49 -2.73
CA ILE A 81 9.44 3.45 -3.34
C ILE A 81 10.90 3.65 -2.94
N ASP A 82 11.43 4.87 -3.00
CA ASP A 82 12.83 5.13 -2.63
C ASP A 82 13.12 4.79 -1.17
N ALA A 83 12.19 5.11 -0.28
CA ALA A 83 12.31 4.83 1.15
C ALA A 83 12.18 3.33 1.48
N PHE A 84 11.25 2.63 0.82
CA PHE A 84 10.80 1.30 1.27
C PHE A 84 10.96 0.17 0.23
N ALA A 85 11.64 0.39 -0.90
CA ALA A 85 11.88 -0.64 -1.92
C ALA A 85 12.40 -1.99 -1.37
N PRO A 86 13.34 -2.04 -0.41
CA PRO A 86 13.80 -3.33 0.16
C PRO A 86 12.71 -4.13 0.87
N ARG A 87 11.62 -3.46 1.28
CA ARG A 87 10.47 -4.04 1.97
C ARG A 87 9.22 -4.10 1.09
N LEU A 88 9.27 -3.65 -0.17
CA LEU A 88 8.11 -3.69 -1.06
C LEU A 88 7.76 -5.14 -1.40
N ARG A 89 6.52 -5.55 -1.09
CA ARG A 89 6.02 -6.91 -1.26
C ARG A 89 4.96 -6.99 -2.34
N GLN A 90 4.11 -5.97 -2.46
CA GLN A 90 3.00 -5.94 -3.39
C GLN A 90 2.76 -4.53 -3.90
N LEU A 91 2.15 -4.47 -5.08
CA LEU A 91 1.60 -3.25 -5.66
C LEU A 91 0.10 -3.43 -5.84
N HIS A 92 -0.69 -2.52 -5.28
CA HIS A 92 -2.14 -2.48 -5.47
C HIS A 92 -2.49 -1.41 -6.49
N VAL A 93 -3.40 -1.76 -7.40
CA VAL A 93 -3.74 -0.95 -8.57
C VAL A 93 -5.24 -0.90 -8.75
N SER A 94 -5.80 0.30 -8.76
CA SER A 94 -7.22 0.50 -9.03
C SER A 94 -7.51 1.86 -9.68
N GLY A 95 -8.66 1.97 -10.33
CA GLY A 95 -9.27 3.29 -10.57
C GLY A 95 -9.86 3.81 -9.27
N ILE A 96 -9.73 5.10 -8.99
CA ILE A 96 -10.25 5.72 -7.77
C ILE A 96 -10.93 7.05 -8.07
N GLU A 97 -11.89 7.42 -7.23
CA GLU A 97 -12.51 8.74 -7.20
C GLU A 97 -11.69 9.68 -6.27
N PRO A 98 -11.80 11.01 -6.41
CA PRO A 98 -11.03 11.95 -5.57
C PRO A 98 -11.29 11.84 -4.06
N ASP A 99 -12.37 11.19 -3.64
CA ASP A 99 -12.71 10.97 -2.23
C ASP A 99 -12.15 9.65 -1.65
N GLY A 100 -11.37 8.89 -2.43
CA GLY A 100 -10.83 7.59 -2.04
C GLY A 100 -11.71 6.39 -2.43
N THR A 101 -12.89 6.61 -3.02
CA THR A 101 -13.77 5.51 -3.43
C THR A 101 -13.18 4.78 -4.64
N HIS A 102 -12.84 3.50 -4.48
CA HIS A 102 -12.40 2.66 -5.59
C HIS A 102 -13.52 2.51 -6.63
N ARG A 103 -13.13 2.51 -7.91
CA ARG A 103 -14.00 2.35 -9.08
C ARG A 103 -13.39 1.37 -10.08
N VAL A 104 -14.08 1.14 -11.19
CA VAL A 104 -13.55 0.32 -12.28
C VAL A 104 -12.23 0.92 -12.78
N THR A 105 -11.20 0.07 -12.88
CA THR A 105 -9.89 0.44 -13.42
C THR A 105 -9.97 0.53 -14.94
N THR A 106 -9.50 1.63 -15.50
CA THR A 106 -9.49 1.92 -16.93
C THR A 106 -8.07 1.98 -17.48
N GLN A 107 -7.93 1.96 -18.81
CA GLN A 107 -6.63 2.14 -19.45
C GLN A 107 -5.99 3.50 -19.11
N ASN A 108 -6.80 4.53 -18.86
CA ASN A 108 -6.30 5.85 -18.46
C ASN A 108 -5.66 5.81 -17.07
N ASP A 109 -6.24 5.04 -16.14
CA ASP A 109 -5.68 4.83 -14.81
C ASP A 109 -4.32 4.13 -14.91
N LEU A 110 -4.21 3.07 -15.72
CA LEU A 110 -2.95 2.38 -15.93
C LEU A 110 -1.88 3.27 -16.57
N SER A 111 -2.29 4.14 -17.51
CA SER A 111 -1.37 5.08 -18.16
C SER A 111 -0.92 6.18 -17.19
N LEU A 112 -1.82 6.63 -16.31
CA LEU A 112 -1.52 7.59 -15.25
C LEU A 112 -0.47 7.02 -14.28
N TYR A 113 -0.63 5.77 -13.85
CA TYR A 113 0.28 5.15 -12.86
C TYR A 113 1.53 4.50 -13.47
N ALA A 114 1.67 4.48 -14.80
CA ALA A 114 2.77 3.82 -15.49
C ALA A 114 4.17 4.11 -14.89
N PRO A 115 4.52 5.35 -14.49
CA PRO A 115 5.82 5.62 -13.86
C PRO A 115 6.08 4.85 -12.57
N LEU A 116 5.05 4.55 -11.78
CA LEU A 116 5.17 3.73 -10.56
C LEU A 116 5.12 2.24 -10.88
N LEU A 117 4.24 1.82 -11.80
CA LEU A 117 4.11 0.42 -12.23
C LEU A 117 5.44 -0.11 -12.78
N GLU A 118 6.13 0.67 -13.61
CA GLU A 118 7.41 0.29 -14.22
C GLU A 118 8.50 0.04 -13.16
N ARG A 119 8.57 0.90 -12.14
CA ARG A 119 9.50 0.77 -11.00
C ARG A 119 9.21 -0.45 -10.14
N CYS A 120 7.95 -0.87 -10.08
CA CYS A 120 7.46 -1.98 -9.27
C CYS A 120 7.27 -3.29 -10.07
N SER A 121 7.80 -3.38 -11.30
CA SER A 121 7.62 -4.52 -12.22
C SER A 121 8.05 -5.91 -11.71
N ARG A 122 8.73 -5.99 -10.56
CA ARG A 122 9.23 -7.24 -9.96
C ARG A 122 8.42 -7.72 -8.75
N VAL A 123 7.41 -6.99 -8.32
CA VAL A 123 6.50 -7.41 -7.23
C VAL A 123 5.13 -7.83 -7.78
N PRO A 124 4.41 -8.75 -7.12
CA PRO A 124 3.02 -9.05 -7.47
C PRO A 124 2.14 -7.81 -7.53
N HIS A 125 1.32 -7.73 -8.58
CA HIS A 125 0.32 -6.67 -8.75
C HIS A 125 -1.06 -7.23 -8.44
N VAL A 126 -1.78 -6.58 -7.52
CA VAL A 126 -3.18 -6.89 -7.19
C VAL A 126 -4.05 -5.78 -7.75
N PHE A 127 -5.06 -6.16 -8.53
CA PHE A 127 -5.99 -5.19 -9.12
C PHE A 127 -7.24 -5.11 -8.25
N GLU A 128 -7.40 -4.01 -7.51
CA GLU A 128 -8.49 -3.78 -6.57
C GLU A 128 -9.71 -3.14 -7.24
N THR A 129 -10.03 -3.63 -8.43
CA THR A 129 -11.11 -3.05 -9.24
C THR A 129 -12.47 -3.51 -8.73
N VAL A 130 -13.39 -2.56 -8.52
CA VAL A 130 -14.78 -2.89 -8.20
C VAL A 130 -15.61 -3.09 -9.47
N ARG A 131 -16.56 -4.04 -9.44
CA ARG A 131 -17.58 -4.17 -10.49
C ARG A 131 -18.81 -3.36 -10.07
N ARG A 132 -19.25 -2.45 -10.93
CA ARG A 132 -20.56 -1.78 -10.76
C ARG A 132 -21.70 -2.73 -11.11
#